data_AF-A0A6V8ES03-F1
#
_entry.id   AF-A0A6V8ES03-F1
#
_cell.length_a   1.000
_cell.length_b   1.000
_cell.length_c   1.000
_cell.angle_alpha   90.00
_cell.angle_beta   90.00
_cell.angle_gamma   90.00
#
_symmetry.space_group_name_H-M   'P 1'
#
loop_
_entity.id
_entity.type
_entity.pdbx_description
1 polymer ?
#
loop_
_entity_poly.entity_id
_entity_poly.type
_entity_poly.pdbx_seq_one_letter_code
_entity_poly.pdbx_strand_id
1 'polypeptide(L)'
;MSGFIVEANAEGLSLGKKETNMGQRCSDTRSITFNNVRVPANQLVGESESGGWMNAMNAFDLSRPNIAAHATGLSRAAYEHALQYSNERQTFGKPLHK
;
A
#
# COMPACT_ATOMS: atom_id res chain seq x y z
N MET A 1 -22.00 -6.66 3.27
CA MET A 1 -20.99 -5.90 2.49
C MET A 1 -20.73 -6.66 1.20
N SER A 2 -20.68 -5.99 0.05
CA SER A 2 -20.41 -6.58 -1.27
C SER A 2 -19.22 -5.86 -1.92
N GLY A 3 -18.50 -6.55 -2.81
CA GLY A 3 -17.44 -5.95 -3.62
C GLY A 3 -17.87 -5.87 -5.09
N PHE A 4 -17.41 -4.84 -5.79
CA PHE A 4 -17.73 -4.62 -7.20
C PHE A 4 -16.47 -4.30 -7.99
N ILE A 5 -16.40 -4.77 -9.23
CA ILE A 5 -15.43 -4.30 -10.20
C ILE A 5 -15.99 -3.02 -10.83
N VAL A 6 -15.21 -1.94 -10.80
CA VAL A 6 -15.59 -0.65 -11.38
C VAL A 6 -14.45 -0.17 -12.27
N GLU A 7 -14.77 0.06 -13.54
CA GLU A 7 -13.81 0.57 -14.52
C GLU A 7 -13.36 2.00 -14.15
N ALA A 8 -12.07 2.29 -14.34
CA ALA A 8 -11.49 3.57 -13.93
C ALA A 8 -12.06 4.79 -14.71
N ASN A 9 -12.68 4.55 -15.86
CA ASN A 9 -13.35 5.55 -16.69
C ASN A 9 -14.88 5.53 -16.57
N ALA A 10 -15.44 4.81 -15.60
CA ALA A 10 -16.87 4.75 -15.39
C ALA A 10 -17.46 6.16 -15.19
N GLU A 11 -18.59 6.44 -15.85
CA GLU A 11 -19.29 7.71 -15.70
C GLU A 11 -19.67 7.94 -14.22
N GLY A 12 -19.35 9.14 -13.71
CA GLY A 12 -19.58 9.51 -12.31
C GLY A 12 -18.45 9.12 -11.36
N LEU A 13 -17.43 8.38 -11.80
CA LEU A 13 -16.21 8.13 -11.03
C LEU A 13 -15.23 9.29 -11.24
N SER A 14 -14.65 9.79 -10.14
CA SER A 14 -13.58 10.78 -10.21
C SER A 14 -12.48 10.52 -9.19
N LEU A 15 -11.25 10.85 -9.58
CA LEU A 15 -10.08 10.80 -8.71
C LEU A 15 -9.85 12.16 -8.06
N GLY A 16 -9.52 12.14 -6.77
CA GLY A 16 -9.05 13.32 -6.06
C GLY A 16 -7.63 13.71 -6.44
N LYS A 17 -7.15 14.76 -5.78
CA LYS A 17 -5.74 15.15 -5.83
C LYS A 17 -4.86 14.05 -5.24
N LYS A 18 -3.59 14.02 -5.65
CA LYS A 18 -2.58 13.19 -5.00
C LYS A 18 -2.40 13.62 -3.55
N GLU A 19 -2.43 12.67 -2.63
CA GLU A 19 -2.24 12.91 -1.21
C GLU A 19 -0.79 13.26 -0.90
N THR A 20 -0.62 14.12 0.12
CA THR A 20 0.71 14.48 0.64
C THR A 20 0.97 13.67 1.91
N ASN A 21 1.63 12.54 1.74
CA ASN A 21 1.95 11.62 2.83
C ASN A 21 3.33 11.93 3.45
N MET A 22 3.51 11.54 4.71
CA MET A 22 4.80 11.68 5.42
C MET A 22 5.93 10.89 4.73
N GLY A 23 5.64 9.68 4.25
CA GLY A 23 6.56 8.78 3.56
C GLY A 23 5.90 8.09 2.36
N GLN A 24 6.61 7.15 1.73
CA GLN A 24 6.14 6.42 0.53
C GLN A 24 5.60 7.36 -0.57
N ARG A 25 6.20 8.55 -0.71
CA ARG A 25 5.68 9.66 -1.54
C ARG A 25 5.60 9.35 -3.04
N CYS A 26 6.28 8.30 -3.49
CA CYS A 26 6.19 7.78 -4.85
C CYS A 26 4.90 6.99 -5.11
N SER A 27 4.23 6.48 -4.07
CA SER A 27 2.93 5.84 -4.18
C SER A 27 1.86 6.84 -4.62
N ASP A 28 0.99 6.46 -5.56
CA ASP A 28 -0.13 7.30 -5.99
C ASP A 28 -1.35 7.03 -5.09
N THR A 29 -1.40 7.74 -3.96
CA THR A 29 -2.53 7.66 -3.03
C THR A 29 -3.48 8.82 -3.30
N ARG A 30 -4.77 8.51 -3.53
CA ARG A 30 -5.83 9.47 -3.87
C ARG A 30 -7.15 9.05 -3.25
N SER A 31 -8.03 10.01 -3.01
CA SER A 31 -9.44 9.72 -2.81
C SER A 31 -10.10 9.31 -4.13
N ILE A 32 -11.10 8.44 -4.05
CA ILE A 32 -11.97 8.05 -5.17
C ILE A 32 -13.39 8.43 -4.78
N THR A 33 -14.08 9.15 -5.66
CA THR A 33 -15.48 9.56 -5.46
C THR A 33 -16.37 8.86 -6.48
N PHE A 34 -17.47 8.28 -6.02
CA PHE A 34 -18.50 7.67 -6.84
C PHE A 34 -19.77 8.53 -6.77
N ASN A 35 -20.13 9.20 -7.87
CA ASN A 35 -21.36 9.98 -7.98
C ASN A 35 -22.30 9.33 -8.99
N ASN A 36 -23.34 8.64 -8.52
CA ASN A 36 -24.32 7.93 -9.36
C ASN A 36 -23.70 6.96 -10.38
N VAL A 37 -22.56 6.34 -10.03
CA VAL A 37 -21.90 5.35 -10.88
C VAL A 37 -22.80 4.13 -11.05
N ARG A 38 -23.10 3.78 -12.31
CA ARG A 38 -23.87 2.58 -12.64
C ARG A 38 -22.93 1.40 -12.81
N VAL A 39 -23.16 0.34 -12.04
CA VAL A 39 -22.36 -0.88 -12.09
C VAL A 39 -23.26 -2.05 -12.53
N PRO A 40 -22.93 -2.76 -13.62
CA PRO A 40 -23.67 -3.95 -14.03
C PRO A 40 -23.65 -5.06 -12.98
N ALA A 41 -24.74 -5.84 -12.88
CA ALA A 41 -24.87 -6.91 -11.89
C ALA A 41 -23.79 -8.01 -12.02
N ASN A 42 -23.29 -8.24 -13.24
CA ASN A 42 -22.22 -9.21 -13.50
C ASN A 42 -20.83 -8.75 -13.04
N GLN A 43 -20.69 -7.50 -12.55
CA GLN A 43 -19.46 -7.01 -11.93
C GLN A 43 -19.43 -7.22 -10.41
N LEU A 44 -20.43 -7.92 -9.85
CA LEU A 44 -20.45 -8.35 -8.45
C LEU A 44 -19.35 -9.39 -8.21
N VAL A 45 -18.42 -9.07 -7.31
CA VAL A 45 -17.31 -9.96 -6.97
C VAL A 45 -17.81 -11.09 -6.07
N GLY A 46 -17.58 -12.34 -6.49
CA GLY A 46 -17.97 -13.53 -5.73
C GLY A 46 -19.40 -14.01 -5.96
N GLU A 47 -20.04 -13.57 -7.04
CA GLU A 47 -21.34 -14.05 -7.59
C GLU A 47 -22.55 -13.99 -6.62
N SER A 48 -22.36 -13.48 -5.41
CA SER A 48 -23.37 -13.40 -4.37
C SER A 48 -23.26 -12.10 -3.60
N GLU A 49 -24.40 -11.49 -3.31
CA GLU A 49 -24.43 -10.31 -2.45
C GLU A 49 -24.03 -10.69 -1.01
N SER A 50 -23.52 -9.71 -0.27
CA SER A 50 -23.10 -9.87 1.13
C SER A 50 -21.87 -10.77 1.39
N GLY A 51 -21.27 -11.37 0.36
CA GLY A 51 -20.01 -12.13 0.46
C GLY A 51 -18.72 -11.30 0.54
N GLY A 52 -18.81 -9.97 0.39
CA GLY A 52 -17.65 -9.08 0.25
C GLY A 52 -16.71 -9.03 1.45
N TRP A 53 -17.19 -9.37 2.65
CA TRP A 53 -16.33 -9.47 3.84
C TRP A 53 -15.29 -10.57 3.71
N MET A 54 -15.72 -11.78 3.33
CA MET A 54 -14.81 -12.91 3.19
C MET A 54 -13.83 -12.69 2.02
N ASN A 55 -14.29 -12.08 0.94
CA ASN A 55 -13.43 -11.68 -0.19
C ASN A 55 -12.31 -10.74 0.29
N ALA A 56 -12.63 -9.74 1.11
CA ALA A 56 -11.64 -8.83 1.68
C ALA A 56 -10.67 -9.57 2.61
N MET A 57 -11.16 -10.45 3.50
CA MET A 57 -10.29 -11.20 4.42
C MET A 57 -9.30 -12.11 3.68
N ASN A 58 -9.75 -12.80 2.62
CA ASN A 58 -8.88 -13.61 1.78
C ASN A 58 -7.75 -12.77 1.13
N ALA A 59 -8.08 -11.59 0.61
CA ALA A 59 -7.06 -10.68 0.06
C ALA A 59 -6.08 -10.19 1.13
N PHE A 60 -6.58 -9.91 2.35
CA PHE A 60 -5.74 -9.52 3.49
C PHE A 60 -4.76 -10.63 3.87
N ASP A 61 -5.21 -11.88 3.96
CA ASP A 61 -4.34 -13.03 4.26
C ASP A 61 -3.20 -13.18 3.25
N LEU A 62 -3.49 -13.01 1.95
CA LEU A 62 -2.48 -13.04 0.89
C LEU A 62 -1.50 -11.86 0.97
N SER A 63 -1.95 -10.69 1.44
CA SER A 63 -1.11 -9.48 1.52
C SER A 63 -0.10 -9.52 2.68
N ARG A 64 -0.43 -10.20 3.79
CA ARG A 64 0.37 -10.17 5.03
C ARG A 64 1.81 -10.65 4.85
N PRO A 65 2.08 -11.80 4.20
CA PRO A 65 3.46 -12.25 3.96
C PRO A 65 4.28 -11.26 3.12
N ASN A 66 3.65 -10.60 2.14
CA ASN A 66 4.33 -9.61 1.29
C ASN A 66 4.78 -8.38 2.09
N ILE A 67 3.91 -7.89 2.99
CA ILE A 67 4.27 -6.77 3.88
C ILE A 67 5.42 -7.16 4.82
N ALA A 68 5.41 -8.39 5.36
CA ALA A 68 6.49 -8.89 6.20
C ALA A 68 7.82 -9.00 5.44
N ALA A 69 7.79 -9.46 4.19
CA ALA A 69 8.96 -9.52 3.32
C ALA A 69 9.54 -8.12 3.05
N HIS A 70 8.69 -7.15 2.71
CA HIS A 70 9.10 -5.75 2.53
C HIS A 70 9.74 -5.16 3.80
N ALA A 71 9.13 -5.39 4.97
CA ALA A 71 9.66 -4.90 6.24
C ALA A 71 11.04 -5.50 6.57
N THR A 72 11.22 -6.80 6.28
CA THR A 72 12.51 -7.49 6.45
C THR A 72 13.59 -6.88 5.55
N GLY A 73 13.28 -6.66 4.27
CA GLY A 73 14.20 -6.02 3.32
C GLY A 73 14.58 -4.60 3.71
N LEU A 74 13.60 -3.78 4.12
CA LEU A 74 13.85 -2.42 4.61
C LEU A 74 14.71 -2.40 5.88
N SER A 75 14.46 -3.30 6.82
CA SER A 75 15.24 -3.40 8.06
C SER A 75 16.69 -3.75 7.77
N ARG A 76 16.93 -4.69 6.83
CA ARG A 76 18.27 -5.03 6.37
C ARG A 76 18.98 -3.85 5.71
N ALA A 77 18.32 -3.16 4.78
CA ALA A 77 18.91 -2.00 4.11
C ALA A 77 19.25 -0.88 5.09
N ALA A 78 18.36 -0.62 6.06
CA ALA A 78 18.61 0.37 7.12
C ALA A 78 19.83 -0.01 7.97
N TYR A 79 19.96 -1.29 8.34
CA TYR A 79 21.12 -1.80 9.06
C TYR A 79 22.41 -1.65 8.25
N GLU A 80 22.41 -2.05 6.98
CA GLU A 80 23.58 -1.97 6.10
C GLU A 80 24.04 -0.52 5.91
N HIS A 81 23.10 0.42 5.73
CA HIS A 81 23.42 1.86 5.70
C HIS A 81 23.98 2.38 7.02
N ALA A 82 23.38 2.02 8.15
CA ALA A 82 23.86 2.45 9.46
C ALA A 82 25.27 1.90 9.75
N LEU A 83 25.51 0.62 9.44
CA LEU A 83 26.80 -0.02 9.60
C LEU A 83 27.86 0.65 8.74
N GLN A 84 27.58 0.89 7.46
CA GLN A 84 28.49 1.60 6.57
C GLN A 84 28.84 2.99 7.13
N TYR A 85 27.83 3.79 7.47
CA TYR A 85 28.03 5.14 7.98
C TYR A 85 28.82 5.15 9.30
N SER A 86 28.63 4.14 10.16
CA SER A 86 29.36 4.02 11.42
C SER A 86 30.88 3.82 11.25
N ASN A 87 31.30 3.24 10.12
CA ASN A 87 32.71 3.04 9.75
C ASN A 87 33.32 4.30 9.11
N GLU A 88 32.53 5.04 8.34
CA GLU A 88 32.97 6.24 7.61
C GLU A 88 33.05 7.48 8.52
N ARG A 89 32.07 7.66 9.41
CA ARG A 89 31.99 8.82 10.29
C ARG A 89 32.93 8.67 11.49
N GLN A 90 33.73 9.71 11.75
CA GLN A 90 34.64 9.79 12.90
C GLN A 90 34.29 10.97 13.82
N THR A 91 34.46 10.76 15.12
CA THR A 91 34.42 11.81 16.16
C THR A 91 35.22 11.35 17.37
N PHE A 92 35.76 12.28 18.17
CA PHE A 92 36.65 11.99 19.30
C PHE A 92 37.85 11.08 18.93
N GLY A 93 38.39 11.24 17.71
CA GLY A 93 39.59 10.53 17.25
C GLY A 93 39.37 9.07 16.79
N LYS A 94 38.12 8.62 16.63
CA LYS A 94 37.80 7.24 16.18
C LYS A 94 36.50 7.15 15.37
N PRO A 95 36.29 6.07 14.59
CA PRO A 95 34.99 5.75 13.98
C PRO A 95 33.87 5.62 15.00
N LEU A 96 32.62 5.90 14.62
CA LEU A 96 31.48 5.87 15.55
C LEU A 96 31.26 4.52 16.26
N HIS A 97 31.57 3.41 15.59
CA HIS A 97 31.34 2.08 16.15
C HIS A 97 32.44 1.60 17.11
N LYS A 98 33.56 2.34 17.21
CA LYS A 98 34.68 2.06 18.13
C LYS A 98 34.56 2.91 19.38
#